data_AF-A0A212CH29-F1
#
_entry.id   AF-A0A212CH29-F1
#
_cell.length_a   1.000
_cell.length_b   1.000
_cell.length_c   1.000
_cell.angle_alpha   90.00
_cell.angle_beta   90.00
_cell.angle_gamma   90.00
#
_symmetry.space_group_name_H-M   'P 1'
#
loop_
_entity.id
_entity.type
_entity.pdbx_description
1 polymer ?
#
loop_
_entity_poly.entity_id
_entity_poly.type
_entity_poly.pdbx_seq_one_letter_code
_entity_poly.pdbx_strand_id
1 'polypeptide(L)'
;DRKLHGTAQQLLQDSKTKIEVIRMQILQAVQTNELAFDNAKPVISPLELRMEELRHHFRIEFAVAEGAKNVMKLLGSGKVTDRKALSEAQARFNESSQKLDLLKYSLEQRLNELPKNHPKSSIIIEELSLVASPTLSPRQSMISTQNQYSTLSKPAALT
;
A
#
# COMPACT_ATOMS: atom_id res chain seq x y z
N ASP A 1 -39.15 -41.71 36.27
CA ASP A 1 -37.92 -41.01 36.69
C ASP A 1 -36.59 -41.59 36.17
N ARG A 2 -36.28 -42.89 36.33
CA ARG A 2 -35.00 -43.46 35.83
C ARG A 2 -34.71 -43.23 34.33
N LYS A 3 -35.75 -43.29 33.48
CA LYS A 3 -35.62 -43.04 32.04
C LYS A 3 -35.25 -41.58 31.71
N LEU A 4 -35.85 -40.62 32.41
CA LEU A 4 -35.54 -39.19 32.28
C LEU A 4 -34.09 -38.90 32.69
N HIS A 5 -33.62 -39.55 33.76
CA HIS A 5 -32.23 -39.44 34.21
C HIS A 5 -31.24 -39.97 33.17
N GLY A 6 -31.54 -41.12 32.55
CA GLY A 6 -30.72 -41.67 31.47
C GLY A 6 -30.65 -40.75 30.24
N THR A 7 -31.77 -40.16 29.83
CA THR A 7 -31.80 -39.17 28.73
C THR A 7 -30.98 -37.93 29.06
N ALA A 8 -31.07 -37.41 30.29
CA ALA A 8 -30.30 -36.25 30.72
C ALA A 8 -28.79 -36.52 30.73
N GLN A 9 -28.37 -37.71 31.16
CA GLN A 9 -26.96 -38.13 31.14
C GLN A 9 -26.43 -38.28 29.71
N GLN A 10 -27.23 -38.87 28.80
CA GLN A 10 -26.87 -38.99 27.40
C GLN A 10 -26.69 -37.61 26.74
N LEU A 11 -27.64 -36.69 26.94
CA LEU A 11 -27.55 -35.33 26.40
C LEU A 11 -26.36 -34.55 26.97
N LEU A 12 -26.02 -34.76 28.24
CA LEU A 12 -24.84 -34.18 28.86
C LEU A 12 -23.55 -34.68 28.19
N GLN A 13 -23.47 -35.98 27.91
CA GLN A 13 -22.32 -36.58 27.22
C GLN A 13 -22.22 -36.04 25.78
N ASP A 14 -23.32 -36.03 25.05
CA ASP A 14 -23.37 -35.51 23.67
C ASP A 14 -22.97 -34.04 23.61
N SER A 15 -23.42 -33.22 24.58
CA SER A 15 -23.05 -31.80 24.67
C SER A 15 -21.55 -31.62 24.94
N LYS A 16 -20.97 -32.41 25.85
CA LYS A 16 -19.52 -32.37 26.12
C LYS A 16 -18.71 -32.72 24.88
N THR A 17 -19.10 -33.75 24.14
CA THR A 17 -18.45 -34.13 22.89
C THR A 17 -18.55 -33.02 21.85
N LYS A 18 -19.73 -32.40 21.68
CA LYS A 18 -19.91 -31.27 20.74
C LYS A 18 -19.05 -30.07 21.11
N ILE A 19 -18.97 -29.72 22.40
CA ILE A 19 -18.11 -28.64 22.89
C ILE A 19 -16.64 -28.92 22.55
N GLU A 20 -16.17 -30.15 22.78
CA GLU A 20 -14.78 -30.51 22.48
C GLU A 20 -14.48 -30.50 20.98
N VAL A 21 -15.43 -30.93 20.14
CA VAL A 21 -15.30 -30.84 18.68
C VAL A 21 -15.19 -29.38 18.24
N ILE A 22 -16.07 -28.50 18.74
CA ILE A 22 -16.01 -27.06 18.43
C ILE A 22 -14.67 -26.47 18.93
N ARG A 23 -14.22 -26.86 20.12
CA ARG A 23 -12.94 -26.41 20.68
C ARG A 23 -11.76 -26.84 19.81
N MET A 24 -11.73 -28.10 19.39
CA MET A 24 -10.72 -28.64 18.49
C MET A 24 -10.76 -27.93 17.12
N GLN A 25 -11.95 -27.66 16.57
CA GLN A 25 -12.11 -26.90 15.33
C GLN A 25 -11.65 -25.45 15.47
N ILE A 26 -11.86 -24.80 16.62
CA ILE A 26 -11.34 -23.44 16.89
C ILE A 26 -9.82 -23.48 17.00
N LEU A 27 -9.24 -24.42 17.77
CA LEU A 27 -7.78 -24.56 17.90
C LEU A 27 -7.13 -24.86 16.55
N GLN A 28 -7.75 -25.74 15.76
CA GLN A 28 -7.32 -26.04 14.40
C GLN A 28 -7.47 -24.81 13.50
N ALA A 29 -8.60 -24.11 13.53
CA ALA A 29 -8.83 -22.89 12.75
C ALA A 29 -7.81 -21.80 13.08
N VAL A 30 -7.46 -21.62 14.36
CA VAL A 30 -6.42 -20.69 14.81
C VAL A 30 -5.06 -21.12 14.27
N GLN A 31 -4.67 -22.40 14.42
CA GLN A 31 -3.41 -22.92 13.90
C GLN A 31 -3.32 -22.88 12.37
N THR A 32 -4.42 -23.16 11.67
CA THR A 32 -4.50 -23.03 10.20
C THR A 32 -4.57 -21.57 9.77
N ASN A 33 -5.10 -20.65 10.58
CA ASN A 33 -4.99 -19.22 10.31
C ASN A 33 -3.52 -18.81 10.40
N GLU A 34 -2.83 -19.18 11.49
CA GLU A 34 -1.38 -18.96 11.68
C GLU A 34 -0.54 -19.50 10.51
N LEU A 35 -0.89 -20.69 9.97
CA LEU A 35 -0.21 -21.30 8.82
C LEU A 35 -0.70 -20.81 7.44
N ALA A 36 -1.90 -20.22 7.35
CA ALA A 36 -2.45 -19.65 6.12
C ALA A 36 -2.00 -18.21 5.87
N PHE A 37 -1.45 -17.53 6.89
CA PHE A 37 -0.88 -16.19 6.75
C PHE A 37 0.37 -16.14 5.84
N ASP A 38 0.94 -17.28 5.46
CA ASP A 38 2.12 -17.32 4.59
C ASP A 38 1.81 -17.25 3.07
N ASN A 39 0.54 -17.33 2.61
CA ASN A 39 0.33 -17.51 1.16
C ASN A 39 -0.84 -16.84 0.43
N ALA A 40 -1.77 -16.08 1.05
CA ALA A 40 -2.68 -15.26 0.24
C ALA A 40 -3.42 -14.18 1.04
N LYS A 41 -3.09 -12.92 0.73
CA LYS A 41 -3.75 -11.65 1.11
C LYS A 41 -3.44 -11.15 2.53
N PRO A 42 -2.72 -10.01 2.66
CA PRO A 42 -2.46 -9.41 3.95
C PRO A 42 -3.78 -8.85 4.51
N VAL A 43 -4.12 -9.21 5.74
CA VAL A 43 -4.95 -8.34 6.57
C VAL A 43 -4.08 -7.11 6.83
N ILE A 44 -4.13 -6.13 5.92
CA ILE A 44 -3.42 -4.86 6.06
C ILE A 44 -3.87 -4.27 7.38
N SER A 45 -2.96 -4.11 8.33
CA SER A 45 -3.29 -3.54 9.64
C SER A 45 -3.94 -2.17 9.44
N PRO A 46 -4.92 -1.76 10.27
CA PRO A 46 -5.49 -0.41 10.17
C PRO A 46 -4.44 0.71 10.20
N LEU A 47 -3.27 0.47 10.81
CA LEU A 47 -2.13 1.39 10.76
C LEU A 47 -1.45 1.39 9.38
N GLU A 48 -1.28 0.22 8.77
CA GLU A 48 -0.69 0.06 7.45
C GLU A 48 -1.56 0.67 6.34
N LEU A 49 -2.89 0.53 6.45
CA LEU A 49 -3.82 1.15 5.51
C LEU A 49 -3.71 2.68 5.56
N ARG A 50 -3.65 3.25 6.78
CA ARG A 50 -3.44 4.70 6.97
C ARG A 50 -2.09 5.18 6.44
N MET A 51 -1.03 4.39 6.60
CA MET A 51 0.28 4.74 6.02
C MET A 51 0.26 4.73 4.50
N GLU A 52 -0.39 3.74 3.87
CA GLU A 52 -0.49 3.69 2.41
C GLU A 52 -1.35 4.85 1.87
N GLU A 53 -2.44 5.21 2.56
CA GLU A 53 -3.24 6.38 2.23
C GLU A 53 -2.41 7.68 2.29
N LEU A 54 -1.62 7.87 3.36
CA LEU A 54 -0.73 9.02 3.49
C LEU A 54 0.34 9.05 2.38
N ARG A 55 0.94 7.90 2.03
CA ARG A 55 1.89 7.81 0.91
C ARG A 55 1.23 8.15 -0.42
N HIS A 56 0.02 7.65 -0.65
CA HIS A 56 -0.73 7.94 -1.87
C HIS A 56 -0.98 9.45 -2.03
N HIS A 57 -1.49 10.11 -0.99
CA HIS A 57 -1.68 11.56 -0.99
C HIS A 57 -0.37 12.31 -1.17
N PHE A 58 0.72 11.85 -0.55
CA PHE A 58 2.04 12.45 -0.73
C PHE A 58 2.50 12.42 -2.19
N ARG A 59 2.32 11.28 -2.88
CA ARG A 59 2.66 11.16 -4.31
C ARG A 59 1.81 12.10 -5.19
N ILE A 60 0.52 12.25 -4.88
CA ILE A 60 -0.37 13.17 -5.60
C ILE A 60 0.11 14.61 -5.43
N GLU A 61 0.27 15.07 -4.19
CA GLU A 61 0.68 16.44 -3.91
C GLU A 61 2.07 16.73 -4.48
N PHE A 62 2.99 15.76 -4.43
CA PHE A 62 4.30 15.91 -5.06
C PHE A 62 4.19 16.14 -6.56
N ALA A 63 3.36 15.36 -7.26
CA ALA A 63 3.11 15.55 -8.69
C ALA A 63 2.44 16.90 -8.99
N VAL A 64 1.55 17.38 -8.12
CA VAL A 64 0.91 18.70 -8.24
C VAL A 64 1.94 19.82 -8.07
N ALA A 65 2.79 19.76 -7.05
CA ALA A 65 3.85 20.74 -6.81
C ALA A 65 4.84 20.81 -7.97
N GLU A 66 5.31 19.66 -8.47
CA GLU A 66 6.21 19.61 -9.62
C GLU A 66 5.53 20.09 -10.91
N GLY A 67 4.24 19.77 -11.11
CA GLY A 67 3.44 20.31 -12.21
C GLY A 67 3.35 21.83 -12.18
N ALA A 68 3.03 22.42 -11.02
CA ALA A 68 2.96 23.85 -10.83
C ALA A 68 4.32 24.54 -11.07
N LYS A 69 5.41 23.95 -10.58
CA LYS A 69 6.78 24.42 -10.80
C LYS A 69 7.18 24.39 -12.28
N ASN A 70 6.78 23.35 -13.01
CA ASN A 70 7.01 23.27 -14.45
C ASN A 70 6.24 24.36 -15.22
N VAL A 71 5.00 24.63 -14.84
CA VAL A 71 4.20 25.75 -15.40
C VAL A 71 4.87 27.09 -15.12
N MET A 72 5.31 27.34 -13.89
CA MET A 72 6.04 28.58 -13.55
C MET A 72 7.29 28.77 -14.41
N LYS A 73 8.06 27.70 -14.65
CA LYS A 73 9.25 27.74 -15.53
C LYS A 73 8.89 28.04 -16.99
N LEU A 74 7.82 27.44 -17.50
CA LEU A 74 7.35 27.66 -18.86
C LEU A 74 6.84 29.10 -19.06
N LEU A 75 6.06 29.61 -18.11
CA LEU A 75 5.51 30.96 -18.16
C LEU A 75 6.57 32.04 -17.91
N GLY A 76 7.59 31.75 -17.10
CA GLY A 76 8.70 32.67 -16.82
C GLY A 76 9.72 32.80 -17.95
N SER A 77 9.74 31.88 -18.92
CA SER A 77 10.67 31.89 -20.06
C SER A 77 10.05 32.43 -21.37
N GLY A 78 8.73 32.68 -21.40
CA GLY A 78 8.02 33.21 -22.56
C GLY A 78 8.14 34.73 -22.73
N LYS A 79 8.07 35.21 -23.99
CA LYS A 79 8.12 36.65 -24.33
C LYS A 79 6.86 37.43 -23.90
N VAL A 80 5.74 36.74 -23.67
CA VAL A 80 4.50 37.29 -23.13
C VAL A 80 4.18 36.52 -21.86
N THR A 81 4.29 37.17 -20.70
CA THR A 81 4.05 36.55 -19.40
C THR A 81 2.58 36.66 -19.04
N ASP A 82 1.87 35.54 -19.01
CA ASP A 82 0.53 35.49 -18.41
C ASP A 82 0.67 35.57 -16.88
N ARG A 83 0.62 36.80 -16.36
CA ARG A 83 0.75 37.07 -14.92
C ARG A 83 -0.30 36.34 -14.08
N LYS A 84 -1.51 36.14 -14.61
CA LYS A 84 -2.59 35.49 -13.87
C LYS A 84 -2.30 33.99 -13.73
N ALA A 85 -1.96 33.34 -14.85
CA ALA A 85 -1.56 31.94 -14.84
C ALA A 85 -0.32 31.69 -13.97
N LEU A 86 0.66 32.61 -13.98
CA LEU A 86 1.84 32.52 -13.13
C LEU A 86 1.48 32.62 -11.64
N SER A 87 0.62 33.57 -11.27
CA SER A 87 0.14 33.71 -9.89
C SER A 87 -0.63 32.49 -9.42
N GLU A 88 -1.45 31.88 -10.29
CA GLU A 88 -2.18 30.64 -9.96
C GLU A 88 -1.22 29.47 -9.77
N ALA A 89 -0.23 29.31 -10.66
CA ALA A 89 0.77 28.27 -10.53
C ALA A 89 1.59 28.43 -9.24
N GLN A 90 1.99 29.66 -8.88
CA GLN A 90 2.67 29.94 -7.61
C GLN A 90 1.79 29.61 -6.40
N ALA A 91 0.51 29.97 -6.43
CA ALA A 91 -0.42 29.64 -5.36
C ALA A 91 -0.58 28.13 -5.17
N ARG A 92 -0.75 27.39 -6.27
CA ARG A 92 -0.85 25.91 -6.25
C ARG A 92 0.42 25.24 -5.75
N PHE A 93 1.59 25.75 -6.16
CA PHE A 93 2.87 25.27 -5.65
C PHE A 93 2.97 25.45 -4.13
N ASN A 94 2.61 26.64 -3.62
CA ASN A 94 2.68 26.95 -2.19
C ASN A 94 1.70 26.09 -1.38
N GLU A 95 0.46 25.95 -1.84
CA GLU A 95 -0.56 25.12 -1.20
C GLU A 95 -0.13 23.66 -1.14
N SER A 96 0.36 23.12 -2.25
CA SER A 96 0.80 21.72 -2.33
C SER A 96 2.05 21.47 -1.48
N SER A 97 2.98 22.43 -1.41
CA SER A 97 4.15 22.36 -0.52
C SER A 97 3.75 22.29 0.95
N GLN A 98 2.78 23.11 1.38
CA GLN A 98 2.27 23.05 2.76
C GLN A 98 1.60 21.71 3.06
N LYS A 99 0.85 21.14 2.12
CA LYS A 99 0.25 19.80 2.27
C LYS A 99 1.33 18.72 2.37
N LEU A 100 2.38 18.80 1.56
CA LEU A 100 3.50 17.86 1.61
C LEU A 100 4.18 17.86 2.98
N ASP A 101 4.38 19.03 3.59
CA ASP A 101 4.96 19.13 4.94
C ASP A 101 4.08 18.43 5.98
N LEU A 102 2.76 18.63 5.93
CA LEU A 102 1.81 17.98 6.84
C LEU A 102 1.73 16.47 6.62
N LEU A 103 1.76 16.01 5.36
CA LEU A 103 1.75 14.60 5.00
C LEU A 103 3.04 13.91 5.45
N LYS A 104 4.19 14.56 5.26
CA LYS A 104 5.50 14.08 5.75
C LYS A 104 5.50 13.94 7.27
N TYR A 105 5.07 14.97 7.99
CA TYR A 105 4.95 14.92 9.45
C TYR A 105 4.02 13.79 9.90
N SER A 106 2.87 13.62 9.24
CA SER A 106 1.92 12.56 9.55
C SER A 106 2.51 11.16 9.33
N LEU A 107 3.27 10.98 8.24
CA LEU A 107 3.99 9.74 7.95
C LEU A 107 5.06 9.43 9.01
N GLU A 108 5.86 10.42 9.40
CA GLU A 108 6.86 10.28 10.46
C GLU A 108 6.21 9.86 11.78
N GLN A 109 5.05 10.45 12.13
CA GLN A 109 4.31 10.07 13.32
C GLN A 109 3.76 8.64 13.24
N ARG A 110 3.21 8.22 12.09
CA ARG A 110 2.76 6.83 11.91
C ARG A 110 3.94 5.85 11.99
N LEU A 111 5.10 6.20 11.46
CA LEU A 111 6.32 5.38 11.53
C LEU A 111 6.78 5.13 12.96
N ASN A 112 6.67 6.14 13.84
CA ASN A 112 7.02 6.01 15.25
C ASN A 112 6.09 5.05 16.02
N GLU A 113 4.90 4.74 15.49
CA GLU A 113 3.98 3.76 16.07
C GLU A 113 4.33 2.32 15.68
N LEU A 114 5.24 2.09 14.72
CA LEU A 114 5.69 0.75 14.36
C LEU A 114 6.79 0.24 15.31
N PRO A 115 6.84 -1.07 15.58
CA PRO A 115 7.99 -1.67 16.25
C PRO A 115 9.26 -1.40 15.43
N LYS A 116 10.36 -1.08 16.12
CA LYS A 116 11.63 -0.55 15.56
C LYS A 116 12.31 -1.42 14.48
N ASN A 117 11.85 -2.66 14.29
CA ASN A 117 12.41 -3.63 13.34
C ASN A 117 11.40 -4.04 12.24
N HIS A 118 10.41 -3.20 11.93
CA HIS A 118 9.42 -3.52 10.91
C HIS A 118 9.93 -3.19 9.49
N PRO A 119 9.93 -4.13 8.53
CA PRO A 119 10.48 -3.93 7.18
C PRO A 119 9.82 -2.77 6.41
N LYS A 120 8.55 -2.44 6.73
CA LYS A 120 7.85 -1.31 6.10
C LYS A 120 8.38 0.07 6.54
N SER A 121 9.03 0.18 7.70
CA SER A 121 9.65 1.44 8.14
C SER A 121 10.78 1.83 7.20
N SER A 122 11.66 0.89 6.86
CA SER A 122 12.74 1.08 5.89
C SER A 122 12.22 1.49 4.51
N ILE A 123 11.15 0.88 4.02
CA ILE A 123 10.56 1.19 2.70
C ILE A 123 10.00 2.62 2.66
N ILE A 124 9.32 3.08 3.73
CA ILE A 124 8.76 4.45 3.76
C ILE A 124 9.87 5.49 3.87
N ILE A 125 10.91 5.23 4.68
CA ILE A 125 12.08 6.11 4.82
C ILE A 125 12.81 6.24 3.48
N GLU A 126 13.02 5.13 2.78
CA GLU A 126 13.66 5.12 1.47
C GLU A 126 12.83 5.88 0.43
N GLU A 127 11.51 5.69 0.38
CA GLU A 127 10.65 6.44 -0.55
C GLU A 127 10.63 7.95 -0.26
N LEU A 128 10.54 8.35 1.01
CA LEU A 128 10.62 9.77 1.39
C LEU A 128 11.99 10.38 1.02
N SER A 129 13.07 9.60 1.07
CA SER A 129 14.41 10.02 0.66
C SER A 129 14.56 10.15 -0.86
N LEU A 130 13.96 9.22 -1.62
CA LEU A 130 13.99 9.23 -3.09
C LEU A 130 13.19 10.41 -3.68
N VAL A 131 12.07 10.78 -3.06
CA VAL A 131 11.26 11.92 -3.50
C VAL A 131 11.90 13.27 -3.13
N ALA A 132 12.72 13.31 -2.07
CA ALA A 132 13.51 14.50 -1.70
C ALA A 132 14.73 14.73 -2.62
N SER A 133 15.11 13.74 -3.44
CA SER A 133 16.22 13.85 -4.38
C SER A 133 15.71 14.35 -5.74
N PRO A 134 16.26 15.44 -6.31
CA PRO A 134 15.84 15.94 -7.61
C PRO A 134 16.30 14.94 -8.69
N THR A 135 15.44 14.01 -9.07
CA THR A 135 15.76 13.01 -10.08
C THR A 135 15.09 13.36 -11.40
N LEU A 136 15.89 13.99 -12.25
CA LEU A 136 15.74 13.87 -13.70
C LEU A 136 15.80 12.37 -14.06
N SER A 137 14.71 11.78 -14.51
CA SER A 137 14.65 10.87 -15.69
C SER A 137 13.34 10.06 -15.77
N PRO A 138 12.68 10.01 -16.95
CA PRO A 138 11.57 9.12 -17.22
C PRO A 138 12.07 7.86 -17.95
N ARG A 139 12.23 6.74 -17.23
CA ARG A 139 12.15 5.36 -17.78
C ARG A 139 12.62 4.38 -16.72
N GLN A 140 11.77 3.42 -16.38
CA GLN A 140 12.13 2.01 -16.39
C GLN A 140 10.86 1.16 -16.20
N SER A 141 10.30 0.78 -17.34
CA SER A 141 9.48 -0.42 -17.48
C SER A 141 10.29 -1.61 -16.99
N MET A 142 9.89 -2.22 -15.87
CA MET A 142 10.39 -3.54 -15.50
C MET A 142 9.68 -4.58 -16.37
N ILE A 143 10.29 -4.86 -17.51
CA ILE A 143 10.00 -6.05 -18.31
C ILE A 143 10.48 -7.25 -17.50
N SER A 144 9.55 -8.15 -17.20
CA SER A 144 9.84 -9.48 -16.66
C SER A 144 10.68 -10.26 -17.68
N THR A 145 11.95 -10.45 -17.37
CA THR A 145 12.73 -11.61 -17.83
C THR A 145 12.42 -12.73 -16.81
N GLN A 146 12.25 -14.01 -17.12
CA GLN A 146 12.87 -14.82 -18.17
C GLN A 146 12.12 -16.16 -18.13
N ASN A 147 11.49 -16.59 -19.22
CA ASN A 147 11.25 -18.02 -19.42
C ASN A 147 11.62 -18.36 -20.85
N GLN A 148 12.59 -19.27 -20.95
CA GLN A 148 13.24 -19.68 -22.18
C GLN A 148 12.32 -20.61 -22.96
N TYR A 149 11.83 -20.17 -24.12
CA TYR A 149 11.51 -21.06 -25.22
C TYR A 149 11.90 -20.40 -26.54
N SER A 150 12.91 -20.99 -27.16
CA SER A 150 13.33 -20.84 -28.53
C SER A 150 12.21 -21.29 -29.48
N THR A 151 11.90 -20.50 -30.51
CA THR A 151 11.77 -20.97 -31.91
C THR A 151 11.55 -19.81 -32.89
N LEU A 152 12.55 -19.68 -33.77
CA LEU A 152 12.44 -19.48 -35.22
C LEU A 152 11.73 -18.24 -35.79
N SER A 153 12.57 -17.31 -36.26
CA SER A 153 12.27 -16.27 -37.25
C SER A 153 11.52 -16.77 -38.49
N LYS A 154 10.48 -16.03 -38.88
CA LYS A 154 10.24 -15.56 -40.26
C LYS A 154 9.04 -14.60 -40.31
N PRO A 155 9.16 -13.39 -40.89
CA PRO A 155 8.01 -12.66 -41.41
C PRO A 155 7.72 -13.13 -42.85
N ALA A 156 6.45 -13.39 -43.15
CA ALA A 156 5.97 -13.61 -44.51
C ALA A 156 5.93 -12.26 -45.26
N ALA A 157 6.43 -12.24 -46.49
CA ALA A 157 6.28 -11.11 -47.41
C ALA A 157 4.90 -11.18 -48.08
N LEU A 158 4.15 -10.09 -48.04
CA LEU A 158 2.94 -9.90 -48.85
C LEU A 158 3.35 -9.43 -50.24
N THR A 159 2.90 -10.17 -51.26
CA THR A 159 2.69 -9.70 -52.64
C THR A 159 1.22 -9.36 -52.77
#